data_AF-A0A511WCZ0-F1
#
_entry.id   AF-A0A511WCZ0-F1
#
_cell.length_a   1.000
_cell.length_b   1.000
_cell.length_c   1.000
_cell.angle_alpha   90.00
_cell.angle_beta   90.00
_cell.angle_gamma   90.00
#
_symmetry.space_group_name_H-M   'P 1'
#
loop_
_entity.id
_entity.type
_entity.pdbx_description
1 polymer ?
#
loop_
_entity_poly.entity_id
_entity_poly.type
_entity_poly.pdbx_seq_one_letter_code
_entity_poly.pdbx_strand_id
1 'polypeptide(L)'
;MNMGKKAVVCNRCNKEITDRNDLMTGNVKMTVRPFHEKCFKKRVEEKKERASMFFDAMPFNGRYANIMTVIFLLLFVAFLTFIEVPGIALVLVLIYPIYRFISWIAIELRLPSKS
;
A
#
# COMPACT_ATOMS: atom_id res chain seq x y z
N MET A 1 -8.50 -0.24 -30.11
CA MET A 1 -9.09 -1.29 -29.25
C MET A 1 -8.34 -1.28 -27.92
N ASN A 2 -8.97 -0.78 -26.85
CA ASN A 2 -8.34 -0.69 -25.53
C ASN A 2 -8.26 -2.08 -24.90
N MET A 3 -7.06 -2.64 -24.79
CA MET A 3 -6.83 -3.89 -24.05
C MET A 3 -7.37 -3.74 -22.63
N GLY A 4 -8.30 -4.61 -22.26
CA GLY A 4 -9.12 -4.54 -21.06
C GLY A 4 -8.32 -4.54 -19.75
N LYS A 5 -8.02 -3.34 -19.23
CA LYS A 5 -7.61 -3.20 -17.84
C LYS A 5 -8.82 -3.55 -16.97
N LYS A 6 -8.70 -4.60 -16.13
CA LYS A 6 -9.71 -4.93 -15.12
C LYS A 6 -9.98 -3.70 -14.27
N ALA A 7 -11.24 -3.31 -14.16
CA ALA A 7 -11.71 -2.21 -13.32
C ALA A 7 -11.12 -2.31 -11.91
N VAL A 8 -10.72 -1.16 -11.36
CA VAL A 8 -10.24 -1.09 -9.96
C VAL A 8 -11.48 -0.98 -9.08
N VAL A 9 -11.83 -2.07 -8.41
CA VAL A 9 -13.07 -2.15 -7.60
C VAL A 9 -12.73 -2.00 -6.12
N CYS A 10 -13.40 -1.08 -5.43
CA CYS A 10 -13.25 -0.88 -4.00
C CYS A 10 -13.63 -2.12 -3.20
N ASN A 11 -12.72 -2.60 -2.35
CA ASN A 11 -12.91 -3.81 -1.53
C ASN A 11 -13.99 -3.66 -0.44
N ARG A 12 -14.53 -2.45 -0.22
CA ARG A 12 -15.56 -2.20 0.80
C ARG A 12 -16.96 -2.06 0.21
N CYS A 13 -17.14 -1.16 -0.76
CA CYS A 13 -18.45 -0.87 -1.33
C CYS A 13 -18.72 -1.58 -2.66
N ASN A 14 -17.73 -2.32 -3.20
CA ASN A 14 -17.78 -3.02 -4.49
C ASN A 14 -18.09 -2.13 -5.70
N LYS A 15 -17.93 -0.80 -5.57
CA LYS A 15 -18.05 0.15 -6.68
C LYS A 15 -16.69 0.38 -7.33
N GLU A 16 -16.71 0.73 -8.61
CA GLU A 16 -15.50 1.10 -9.36
C GLU A 16 -14.87 2.39 -8.82
N ILE A 17 -13.54 2.44 -8.85
CA ILE A 17 -12.71 3.61 -8.57
C ILE A 17 -12.16 4.06 -9.92
N THR A 18 -12.65 5.20 -10.40
CA THR A 18 -12.24 5.79 -11.69
C THR A 18 -11.20 6.89 -11.53
N ASP A 19 -11.22 7.60 -10.40
CA ASP A 19 -10.28 8.66 -10.08
C ASP A 19 -9.16 8.15 -9.16
N ARG A 20 -7.90 8.39 -9.56
CA ARG A 20 -6.71 8.07 -8.78
C ARG A 20 -6.61 8.92 -7.49
N ASN A 21 -7.27 10.08 -7.41
CA ASN A 21 -7.32 10.88 -6.19
C ASN A 21 -8.18 10.25 -5.09
N ASP A 22 -9.23 9.53 -5.48
CA ASP A 22 -10.10 8.81 -4.55
C ASP A 22 -9.56 7.42 -4.22
N LEU A 23 -8.53 6.95 -4.96
CA LEU A 23 -7.89 5.68 -4.68
C LEU A 23 -7.06 5.75 -3.39
N MET A 24 -7.36 4.85 -2.45
CA MET A 24 -6.51 4.49 -1.33
C MET A 24 -6.21 2.99 -1.38
N THR A 25 -4.98 2.60 -1.03
CA THR A 25 -4.59 1.18 -0.98
C THR A 25 -4.14 0.80 0.42
N GLY A 26 -4.55 -0.37 0.92
CA GLY A 26 -4.08 -0.85 2.23
C GLY A 26 -4.19 -2.36 2.39
N ASN A 27 -3.72 -2.87 3.52
CA ASN A 27 -3.69 -4.31 3.78
C ASN A 27 -5.06 -4.86 4.23
N VAL A 28 -5.49 -5.91 3.53
CA VAL A 28 -6.60 -6.79 3.90
C VAL A 28 -6.09 -8.22 3.87
N LYS A 29 -6.04 -8.90 5.02
CA LYS A 29 -5.62 -10.31 5.11
C LYS A 29 -4.28 -10.57 4.39
N MET A 30 -3.28 -9.73 4.64
CA MET A 30 -1.95 -9.78 4.00
C MET A 30 -1.95 -9.54 2.48
N THR A 31 -2.98 -8.89 1.95
CA THR A 31 -3.07 -8.52 0.52
C THR A 31 -3.34 -7.04 0.35
N VAL A 32 -2.67 -6.42 -0.62
CA VAL A 32 -2.94 -5.02 -0.98
C VAL A 32 -4.29 -4.93 -1.68
N ARG A 33 -5.20 -4.11 -1.15
CA ARG A 33 -6.53 -3.90 -1.73
C ARG A 33 -6.85 -2.42 -1.93
N PRO A 34 -7.58 -2.08 -3.00
CA PRO A 34 -8.02 -0.72 -3.26
C PRO A 34 -9.30 -0.37 -2.49
N PHE A 35 -9.45 0.90 -2.17
CA PHE A 35 -10.58 1.51 -1.48
C PHE A 35 -10.82 2.92 -2.00
N HIS A 36 -12.06 3.40 -1.98
CA HIS A 36 -12.32 4.84 -2.00
C HIS A 36 -11.79 5.48 -0.71
N GLU A 37 -11.45 6.76 -0.73
CA GLU A 37 -10.90 7.48 0.42
C GLU A 37 -11.82 7.35 1.65
N LYS A 38 -13.12 7.60 1.45
CA LYS A 38 -14.13 7.49 2.51
C LYS A 38 -14.23 6.06 3.06
N CYS A 39 -14.14 5.06 2.18
CA CYS A 39 -14.20 3.65 2.56
C CYS A 39 -12.98 3.22 3.38
N PHE A 40 -11.81 3.75 3.03
CA PHE A 40 -10.56 3.53 3.75
C PHE A 40 -10.61 4.14 5.15
N LYS A 41 -11.00 5.42 5.27
CA LYS A 41 -11.13 6.10 6.58
C LYS A 41 -12.04 5.35 7.55
N LYS A 42 -13.24 4.99 7.08
CA LYS A 42 -14.19 4.19 7.90
C LYS A 42 -13.61 2.84 8.30
N ARG A 43 -12.77 2.22 7.46
CA ARG A 43 -12.12 0.94 7.79
C ARG A 43 -11.06 1.14 8.88
N VAL A 44 -10.29 2.22 8.81
CA VAL A 44 -9.28 2.56 9.82
C VAL A 44 -9.96 2.80 11.17
N GLU A 45 -11.06 3.56 11.19
CA GLU A 45 -11.88 3.80 12.38
C GLU A 45 -12.37 2.48 13.01
N GLU A 46 -13.03 1.62 12.21
CA GLU A 46 -13.53 0.31 12.70
C GLU A 46 -12.43 -0.64 13.16
N LYS A 47 -11.21 -0.53 12.62
CA LYS A 47 -10.07 -1.33 13.08
C LYS A 47 -9.46 -0.78 14.36
N LYS A 48 -9.45 0.55 14.51
CA LYS A 48 -9.02 1.25 15.72
C LYS A 48 -9.94 0.92 16.89
N GLU A 49 -11.25 0.94 16.68
CA GLU A 49 -12.26 0.56 17.68
C GLU A 49 -12.11 -0.90 18.13
N ARG A 50 -11.75 -1.80 17.21
CA ARG A 50 -11.51 -3.23 17.51
C ARG A 50 -10.12 -3.52 18.07
N ALA A 51 -9.31 -2.50 18.37
CA ALA A 51 -7.95 -2.62 18.88
C ALA A 51 -7.07 -3.61 18.11
N SER A 52 -7.28 -3.73 16.79
CA SER A 52 -6.57 -4.72 15.98
C SER A 52 -5.11 -4.30 15.78
N MET A 53 -4.13 -4.94 16.43
CA MET A 53 -2.71 -4.57 16.33
C MET A 53 -2.15 -4.50 14.89
N PHE A 54 -2.83 -5.11 13.91
CA PHE A 54 -2.43 -5.14 12.49
C PHE A 54 -3.32 -4.25 11.62
N PHE A 55 -3.51 -2.98 12.01
CA PHE A 55 -4.19 -1.99 11.17
C PHE A 55 -3.20 -1.01 10.54
N ASP A 56 -3.19 -0.95 9.21
CA ASP A 56 -2.55 0.14 8.49
C ASP A 56 -3.39 1.41 8.67
N ALA A 57 -2.95 2.30 9.55
CA ALA A 57 -3.54 3.62 9.70
C ALA A 57 -3.35 4.48 8.44
N MET A 58 -2.31 4.16 7.65
CA MET A 58 -1.85 4.94 6.52
C MET A 58 -1.95 4.15 5.22
N PRO A 59 -2.42 4.76 4.13
CA PRO A 59 -2.52 4.10 2.85
C PRO A 59 -1.13 3.92 2.20
N PHE A 60 -0.92 2.81 1.51
CA PHE A 60 0.35 2.51 0.82
C PHE A 60 0.64 3.42 -0.37
N ASN A 61 -0.36 4.08 -0.95
CA ASN A 61 -0.19 5.03 -2.05
C ASN A 61 -0.09 6.49 -1.57
N GLY A 62 0.02 6.73 -0.26
CA GLY A 62 0.17 8.06 0.32
C GLY A 62 1.60 8.63 0.26
N ARG A 63 1.74 9.95 0.47
CA ARG A 63 3.06 10.62 0.54
C ARG A 63 3.97 10.02 1.62
N TYR A 64 3.40 9.74 2.80
CA TYR A 64 4.12 9.10 3.90
C TYR A 64 4.68 7.75 3.48
N ALA A 65 3.93 6.96 2.71
CA ALA A 65 4.38 5.66 2.26
C ALA A 65 5.57 5.74 1.29
N ASN A 66 5.63 6.78 0.45
CA ASN A 66 6.81 7.02 -0.39
C ASN A 66 8.03 7.34 0.47
N ILE A 67 7.89 8.22 1.47
CA ILE A 67 8.98 8.58 2.40
C ILE A 67 9.48 7.36 3.16
N MET A 68 8.57 6.58 3.75
CA MET A 68 8.95 5.34 4.45
C MET A 68 9.63 4.36 3.52
N THR A 69 9.16 4.20 2.28
CA THR A 69 9.82 3.33 1.30
C THR A 69 11.28 3.73 1.08
N VAL A 70 11.57 5.02 0.93
CA VAL A 70 12.95 5.51 0.81
C VAL A 70 13.76 5.20 2.06
N ILE A 71 13.22 5.44 3.25
CA ILE A 71 13.89 5.15 4.53
C ILE A 71 14.21 3.66 4.65
N PHE A 72 13.26 2.77 4.36
CA PHE A 72 13.45 1.32 4.43
C PHE A 72 14.47 0.82 3.40
N LEU A 73 14.51 1.42 2.20
CA LEU A 73 15.53 1.10 1.20
C LEU A 73 16.93 1.57 1.62
N LEU A 74 17.05 2.76 2.22
CA LEU A 74 18.32 3.23 2.79
C LEU A 74 18.78 2.33 3.95
N LEU A 75 17.85 1.91 4.81
CA LEU A 75 18.14 0.98 5.90
C LEU A 75 18.58 -0.38 5.37
N PHE A 76 17.95 -0.88 4.30
CA PHE A 76 18.36 -2.12 3.64
C PHE A 76 19.79 -2.02 3.10
N VAL A 77 20.15 -0.92 2.43
CA VAL A 77 21.54 -0.68 1.99
C VAL A 77 22.49 -0.65 3.19
N ALA A 78 22.13 0.04 4.27
CA ALA A 78 22.96 0.10 5.47
C ALA A 78 23.18 -1.27 6.13
N PHE A 79 22.17 -2.14 6.13
CA PHE A 79 22.30 -3.53 6.60
C PHE A 79 23.19 -4.39 5.70
N LEU A 80 23.30 -4.07 4.41
CA LEU A 80 24.22 -4.78 3.52
C LEU A 80 25.67 -4.31 3.64
N THR A 81 25.90 -3.03 4.00
CA THR A 81 27.23 -2.42 3.92
C THR A 81 27.87 -2.09 5.26
N PHE A 82 27.09 -1.80 6.30
CA PHE A 82 27.59 -1.24 7.56
C PHE A 82 27.18 -2.01 8.81
N ILE A 83 26.09 -2.77 8.78
CA ILE A 83 25.50 -3.41 9.97
C ILE A 83 25.32 -4.90 9.71
N GLU A 84 26.06 -5.74 10.41
CA GLU A 84 25.84 -7.19 10.37
C GLU A 84 24.50 -7.53 11.02
N VAL A 85 23.58 -8.05 10.22
CA VAL A 85 22.26 -8.49 10.67
C VAL A 85 21.99 -9.91 10.17
N PRO A 86 21.20 -10.72 10.90
CA PRO A 86 20.79 -12.01 10.40
C PRO A 86 19.94 -11.83 9.13
N GLY A 87 20.00 -12.80 8.20
CA GLY A 87 19.29 -12.71 6.92
C GLY A 87 17.78 -12.47 7.05
N ILE A 88 17.17 -12.90 8.15
CA ILE A 88 15.75 -12.61 8.45
C ILE A 88 15.46 -11.11 8.53
N ALA A 89 16.38 -10.29 9.08
CA ALA A 89 16.21 -8.84 9.17
C ALA A 89 16.23 -8.17 7.79
N LEU A 90 17.05 -8.69 6.86
CA LEU A 90 17.09 -8.24 5.46
C LEU A 90 15.76 -8.52 4.74
N VAL A 91 15.12 -9.66 5.03
CA VAL A 91 13.79 -9.97 4.48
C VAL A 91 12.74 -9.04 5.08
N LEU A 92 12.74 -8.86 6.40
CA LEU A 92 11.75 -8.04 7.10
C LEU A 92 11.79 -6.56 6.67
N VAL A 93 12.98 -5.98 6.47
CA VAL A 93 13.10 -4.58 6.04
C VAL A 93 12.57 -4.35 4.62
N LEU A 94 12.60 -5.38 3.76
CA LEU A 94 12.06 -5.30 2.40
C LEU A 94 10.55 -5.47 2.32
N ILE A 95 9.88 -5.96 3.36
CA ILE A 95 8.42 -6.16 3.35
C ILE A 95 7.72 -4.86 2.99
N TYR A 96 8.04 -3.75 3.65
CA TYR A 96 7.35 -2.49 3.41
C TYR A 96 7.53 -1.97 1.97
N PRO A 97 8.76 -1.85 1.42
CA PRO A 97 8.97 -1.54 0.00
C PRO A 97 8.22 -2.48 -0.97
N ILE A 98 8.15 -3.78 -0.67
CA ILE A 98 7.44 -4.75 -1.51
C ILE A 98 5.93 -4.45 -1.54
N TYR A 99 5.30 -4.20 -0.39
CA TYR A 99 3.87 -3.84 -0.35
C TYR A 99 3.59 -2.53 -1.10
N ARG A 100 4.48 -1.52 -0.96
CA ARG A 100 4.39 -0.27 -1.73
C ARG A 100 4.48 -0.52 -3.23
N PHE A 101 5.44 -1.36 -3.64
CA PHE A 101 5.66 -1.70 -5.04
C PHE A 101 4.47 -2.46 -5.62
N ILE A 102 3.93 -3.44 -4.90
CA ILE A 102 2.71 -4.16 -5.27
C ILE A 102 1.53 -3.19 -5.44
N SER A 103 1.33 -2.26 -4.50
CA SER A 103 0.30 -1.21 -4.62
C SER A 103 0.42 -0.44 -5.94
N TRP A 104 1.64 -0.04 -6.30
CA TRP A 104 1.90 0.73 -7.50
C TRP A 104 1.62 -0.08 -8.77
N ILE A 105 2.29 -1.23 -8.94
CA ILE A 105 2.19 -2.03 -10.17
C ILE A 105 0.80 -2.64 -10.35
N ALA A 106 0.22 -3.14 -9.26
CA ALA A 106 -0.99 -3.93 -9.33
C ALA A 106 -2.23 -3.05 -9.34
N ILE A 107 -2.22 -1.82 -8.85
CA ILE A 107 -3.45 -1.03 -8.72
C ILE A 107 -3.27 0.33 -9.37
N GLU A 108 -2.29 1.12 -8.92
CA GLU A 108 -2.18 2.51 -9.33
C GLU A 108 -1.89 2.68 -10.83
N LEU A 109 -1.09 1.81 -11.45
CA LEU A 109 -0.80 1.84 -12.90
C LEU A 109 -2.03 1.56 -13.79
N ARG A 110 -3.12 1.06 -13.20
CA ARG A 110 -4.36 0.82 -13.95
C ARG A 110 -5.20 2.07 -14.11
N LEU A 111 -5.01 3.08 -13.26
CA LEU A 111 -5.71 4.36 -13.33
C LEU A 111 -4.84 5.42 -14.04
N PRO A 112 -5.46 6.36 -14.78
CA PRO A 112 -4.72 7.46 -15.40
C PRO A 112 -3.95 8.25 -14.34
N SER A 113 -2.74 8.70 -14.69
CA SER A 113 -1.97 9.56 -13.80
C SER A 113 -2.68 10.90 -13.64
N LYS A 114 -2.57 11.48 -12.44
CA LYS A 114 -2.98 12.85 -12.18
C LYS A 114 -2.20 13.78 -13.11
N SER A 115 -2.88 14.47 -14.02
CA SER A 115 -2.32 15.64 -14.72
C SER A 115 -2.15 16.78 -13.74
#